data_AF-A0A034V8F3-F1
#
_entry.id   AF-A0A034V8F3-F1
#
_cell.length_a   1.000
_cell.length_b   1.000
_cell.length_c   1.000
_cell.angle_alpha   90.00
_cell.angle_beta   90.00
_cell.angle_gamma   90.00
#
_symmetry.space_group_name_H-M   'P 1'
#
loop_
_entity.id
_entity.type
_entity.pdbx_description
1 polymer ?
#
loop_
_entity_poly.entity_id
_entity_poly.type
_entity_poly.pdbx_seq_one_letter_code
_entity_poly.pdbx_strand_id
1 'polypeptide(L)'
;MSKFAWVTLTTNDTYSLGALVLAHSLRRTGTAHQLAVLVTPAVSAAMRQRLQDVYNVVQEVNVLDSQDAANLALLARPELGVTFTKLHCWRLVQFEKCVFLDADTLVLQNSDELFEREELSAAPDVSWPDCFNSGVFVYRPSLETFAKITQFAIEHGSFDGGDQGLLNLYFGDWAQSDIKKHLPFIYNVAAFASYCYL
;
A
#
# COMPACT_ATOMS: atom_id res chain seq x y z
N MET A 1 -13.23 -1.10 18.08
CA MET A 1 -12.68 -1.71 16.84
C MET A 1 -11.15 -1.63 16.92
N SER A 2 -10.43 -2.57 16.31
CA SER A 2 -8.95 -2.60 16.33
C SER A 2 -8.36 -1.27 15.85
N LYS A 3 -7.30 -0.76 16.50
CA LYS A 3 -6.61 0.46 16.01
C LYS A 3 -5.67 0.20 14.83
N PHE A 4 -5.57 -1.05 14.40
CA PHE A 4 -4.76 -1.47 13.27
C PHE A 4 -5.64 -1.96 12.12
N ALA A 5 -5.13 -1.76 10.89
CA ALA A 5 -5.82 -2.18 9.68
C ALA A 5 -4.88 -2.76 8.61
N TRP A 6 -5.39 -3.74 7.89
CA TRP A 6 -4.89 -4.13 6.58
C TRP A 6 -5.46 -3.16 5.54
N VAL A 7 -4.61 -2.57 4.71
CA VAL A 7 -4.98 -1.54 3.75
C VAL A 7 -4.64 -1.99 2.35
N THR A 8 -5.58 -1.83 1.41
CA THR A 8 -5.31 -2.04 -0.02
C THR A 8 -5.83 -0.87 -0.85
N LEU A 9 -5.50 -0.86 -2.14
CA LEU A 9 -5.97 0.12 -3.12
C LEU A 9 -6.60 -0.61 -4.30
N THR A 10 -7.74 -0.09 -4.75
CA THR A 10 -8.29 -0.44 -6.06
C THR A 10 -8.63 0.81 -6.85
N THR A 11 -8.20 0.84 -8.12
CA THR A 11 -8.35 2.00 -9.01
C THR A 11 -9.42 1.81 -10.08
N ASN A 12 -10.01 0.61 -10.19
CA ASN A 12 -11.06 0.26 -11.14
C ASN A 12 -11.76 -1.05 -10.74
N ASP A 13 -12.80 -1.44 -11.46
CA ASP A 13 -13.57 -2.65 -11.13
C ASP A 13 -12.76 -3.95 -11.28
N THR A 14 -11.78 -4.01 -12.19
CA THR A 14 -10.92 -5.20 -12.37
C THR A 14 -10.02 -5.43 -11.16
N TYR A 15 -9.31 -4.39 -10.70
CA TYR A 15 -8.49 -4.47 -9.48
C TYR A 15 -9.35 -4.71 -8.22
N SER A 16 -10.61 -4.28 -8.25
CA SER A 16 -11.53 -4.52 -7.14
C SER A 16 -11.83 -6.00 -6.94
N LEU A 17 -11.72 -6.84 -7.98
CA LEU A 17 -11.80 -8.30 -7.82
C LEU A 17 -10.65 -8.83 -6.96
N GLY A 18 -9.43 -8.34 -7.19
CA GLY A 18 -8.26 -8.67 -6.36
C GLY A 18 -8.46 -8.22 -4.91
N ALA A 19 -8.92 -6.98 -4.70
CA ALA A 19 -9.24 -6.49 -3.35
C ALA A 19 -10.32 -7.34 -2.66
N LEU A 20 -11.34 -7.82 -3.37
CA LEU A 20 -12.33 -8.75 -2.80
C LEU A 20 -11.68 -10.07 -2.39
N VAL A 21 -10.84 -10.67 -3.25
CA VAL A 21 -10.10 -11.91 -2.93
C VAL A 21 -9.22 -11.71 -1.70
N LEU A 22 -8.49 -10.61 -1.65
CA LEU A 22 -7.62 -10.25 -0.54
C LEU A 22 -8.38 -10.19 0.79
N ALA A 23 -9.51 -9.46 0.83
CA ALA A 23 -10.34 -9.37 2.03
C ALA A 23 -10.82 -10.73 2.54
N HIS A 24 -11.25 -11.61 1.63
CA HIS A 24 -11.67 -12.96 1.99
C HIS A 24 -10.50 -13.80 2.52
N SER A 25 -9.30 -13.66 1.94
CA SER A 25 -8.10 -14.39 2.39
C SER A 25 -7.67 -13.98 3.80
N LEU A 26 -7.69 -12.67 4.11
CA LEU A 26 -7.42 -12.13 5.45
C LEU A 26 -8.44 -12.61 6.48
N ARG A 27 -9.74 -12.58 6.16
CA ARG A 27 -10.80 -13.10 7.04
C ARG A 27 -10.66 -14.60 7.25
N ARG A 28 -10.35 -15.36 6.20
CA ARG A 28 -10.20 -16.82 6.26
C ARG A 28 -9.03 -17.26 7.12
N THR A 29 -7.96 -16.47 7.14
CA THR A 29 -6.78 -16.70 7.99
C THR A 29 -6.99 -16.15 9.41
N GLY A 30 -8.17 -15.62 9.72
CA GLY A 30 -8.57 -15.28 11.08
C GLY A 30 -7.99 -13.98 11.60
N THR A 31 -7.70 -12.99 10.74
CA THR A 31 -7.22 -11.69 11.22
C THR A 31 -8.19 -11.05 12.21
N ALA A 32 -7.65 -10.48 13.29
CA ALA A 32 -8.42 -9.71 14.26
C ALA A 32 -8.52 -8.21 13.92
N HIS A 33 -7.78 -7.76 12.89
CA HIS A 33 -7.63 -6.35 12.55
C HIS A 33 -8.65 -5.89 11.50
N GLN A 34 -8.81 -4.57 11.40
CA GLN A 34 -9.77 -4.01 10.45
C GLN A 34 -9.25 -4.14 9.02
N LEU A 35 -10.17 -4.15 8.06
CA LEU A 35 -9.86 -4.09 6.63
C LEU A 35 -10.25 -2.71 6.09
N ALA A 36 -9.33 -2.02 5.44
CA ALA A 36 -9.60 -0.76 4.74
C ALA A 36 -9.20 -0.87 3.26
N VAL A 37 -9.98 -0.23 2.40
CA VAL A 37 -9.68 -0.13 0.98
C VAL A 37 -9.81 1.31 0.52
N LEU A 38 -8.78 1.78 -0.17
CA LEU A 38 -8.82 3.03 -0.93
C LEU A 38 -9.45 2.76 -2.30
N VAL A 39 -10.37 3.61 -2.73
CA VAL A 39 -11.05 3.48 -4.03
C VAL A 39 -10.97 4.79 -4.80
N THR A 40 -10.76 4.72 -6.12
CA THR A 40 -10.85 5.90 -6.99
C THR A 40 -12.28 6.13 -7.48
N PRO A 41 -12.63 7.33 -7.99
CA PRO A 41 -13.90 7.59 -8.67
C PRO A 41 -14.22 6.63 -9.82
N ALA A 42 -13.21 5.99 -10.42
CA ALA A 42 -13.39 5.04 -11.52
C ALA A 42 -13.97 3.68 -11.09
N VAL A 43 -13.99 3.37 -9.79
CA VAL A 43 -14.66 2.18 -9.26
C VAL A 43 -16.17 2.41 -9.26
N SER A 44 -16.93 1.52 -9.90
CA SER A 44 -18.38 1.66 -10.05
C SER A 44 -19.12 1.62 -8.71
N ALA A 45 -20.30 2.25 -8.64
CA ALA A 45 -21.13 2.20 -7.44
C ALA A 45 -21.50 0.77 -7.03
N ALA A 46 -21.77 -0.11 -8.01
CA ALA A 46 -22.05 -1.51 -7.76
C ALA A 46 -20.85 -2.24 -7.14
N MET A 47 -19.63 -1.96 -7.61
CA MET A 47 -18.42 -2.55 -7.05
C MET A 47 -18.11 -1.99 -5.65
N ARG A 48 -18.31 -0.68 -5.43
CA ARG A 48 -18.17 -0.05 -4.11
C ARG A 48 -19.09 -0.67 -3.07
N GLN A 49 -20.34 -0.99 -3.45
CA GLN A 49 -21.25 -1.69 -2.56
C GLN A 49 -20.69 -3.06 -2.13
N ARG A 50 -20.15 -3.83 -3.08
CA ARG A 50 -19.51 -5.12 -2.78
C ARG A 50 -18.29 -4.98 -1.88
N LEU A 51 -17.50 -3.92 -2.06
CA LEU A 51 -16.37 -3.62 -1.19
C LEU A 51 -16.85 -3.27 0.23
N GLN A 52 -17.93 -2.49 0.38
CA GLN A 52 -18.52 -2.16 1.68
C GLN A 52 -19.04 -3.38 2.45
N ASP A 53 -19.43 -4.44 1.75
CA ASP A 53 -19.86 -5.69 2.39
C ASP A 53 -18.69 -6.45 3.05
N VAL A 54 -17.44 -6.23 2.60
CA VAL A 54 -16.26 -6.99 3.05
C VAL A 54 -15.15 -6.16 3.69
N TYR A 55 -15.14 -4.85 3.51
CA TYR A 55 -14.21 -3.92 4.15
C TYR A 55 -14.89 -3.14 5.26
N ASN A 56 -14.17 -2.90 6.36
CA ASN A 56 -14.65 -2.04 7.45
C ASN A 56 -14.64 -0.56 7.03
N VAL A 57 -13.68 -0.17 6.20
CA VAL A 57 -13.53 1.20 5.70
C VAL A 57 -13.35 1.16 4.18
N VAL A 58 -14.23 1.85 3.46
CA VAL A 58 -14.09 2.10 2.01
C VAL A 58 -13.90 3.61 1.84
N GLN A 59 -12.66 4.03 1.60
CA GLN A 59 -12.30 5.45 1.52
C GLN A 59 -12.11 5.85 0.06
N GLU A 60 -12.94 6.75 -0.43
CA GLU A 60 -12.71 7.35 -1.75
C GLU A 60 -11.50 8.28 -1.72
N VAL A 61 -10.65 8.16 -2.73
CA VAL A 61 -9.53 9.05 -3.02
C VAL A 61 -9.77 9.68 -4.39
N ASN A 62 -10.22 10.93 -4.37
CA ASN A 62 -10.38 11.73 -5.58
C ASN A 62 -9.26 12.78 -5.66
N VAL A 63 -8.18 12.43 -6.34
CA VAL A 63 -7.00 13.30 -6.50
C VAL A 63 -7.35 14.56 -7.31
N LEU A 64 -8.24 14.45 -8.30
CA LEU A 64 -8.56 15.54 -9.23
C LEU A 64 -9.49 16.60 -8.64
N ASP A 65 -10.31 16.23 -7.65
CA ASP A 65 -11.30 17.13 -7.02
C ASP A 65 -10.81 17.70 -5.68
N SER A 66 -9.62 17.31 -5.24
CA SER A 66 -9.10 17.78 -3.97
C SER A 66 -8.48 19.18 -4.12
N GLN A 67 -9.06 20.17 -3.43
CA GLN A 67 -8.51 21.54 -3.31
C GLN A 67 -7.23 21.61 -2.45
N ASP A 68 -6.62 20.48 -2.14
CA ASP A 68 -5.40 20.38 -1.36
C ASP A 68 -4.20 20.82 -2.21
N ALA A 69 -3.34 21.68 -1.66
CA ALA A 69 -2.15 22.16 -2.35
C ALA A 69 -1.24 21.01 -2.78
N ALA A 70 -1.20 19.93 -1.98
CA ALA A 70 -0.50 18.71 -2.34
C ALA A 70 -1.08 18.11 -3.63
N ASN A 71 -2.40 18.01 -3.74
CA ASN A 71 -3.10 17.44 -4.89
C ASN A 71 -3.00 18.30 -6.16
N LEU A 72 -2.98 19.63 -6.01
CA LEU A 72 -2.74 20.53 -7.14
C LEU A 72 -1.35 20.33 -7.76
N ALA A 73 -0.34 20.07 -6.94
CA ALA A 73 1.00 19.77 -7.45
C ALA A 73 1.06 18.40 -8.18
N LEU A 74 0.18 17.45 -7.83
CA LEU A 74 0.07 16.16 -8.52
C LEU A 74 -0.44 16.30 -9.96
N LEU A 75 -1.28 17.30 -10.25
CA LEU A 75 -1.76 17.57 -11.60
C LEU A 75 -0.63 17.88 -12.59
N ALA A 76 0.53 18.32 -12.09
CA ALA A 76 1.72 18.58 -12.92
C ALA A 76 2.50 17.31 -13.30
N ARG A 77 2.16 16.14 -12.72
CA ARG A 77 2.87 14.86 -12.91
C ARG A 77 1.88 13.71 -13.16
N PRO A 78 1.14 13.72 -14.30
CA PRO A 78 0.07 12.76 -14.57
C PRO A 78 0.54 11.30 -14.62
N GLU A 79 1.82 11.06 -14.92
CA GLU A 79 2.44 9.73 -14.95
C GLU A 79 2.47 9.04 -13.59
N LEU A 80 2.39 9.80 -12.49
CA LEU A 80 2.44 9.29 -11.12
C LEU A 80 1.05 9.13 -10.47
N GLY A 81 -0.04 9.25 -11.23
CA GLY A 81 -1.41 9.31 -10.67
C GLY A 81 -1.79 8.12 -9.78
N VAL A 82 -1.44 6.89 -10.18
CA VAL A 82 -1.71 5.68 -9.38
C VAL A 82 -0.82 5.65 -8.13
N THR A 83 0.49 5.90 -8.30
CA THR A 83 1.47 6.05 -7.21
C THR A 83 0.96 7.01 -6.14
N PHE A 84 0.46 8.17 -6.54
CA PHE A 84 -0.06 9.16 -5.62
C PHE A 84 -1.32 8.72 -4.91
N THR A 85 -2.23 8.04 -5.60
CA THR A 85 -3.44 7.48 -4.97
C THR A 85 -3.06 6.48 -3.86
N LYS A 86 -2.01 5.67 -4.05
CA LYS A 86 -1.49 4.74 -3.03
C LYS A 86 -0.98 5.48 -1.79
N LEU A 87 -0.29 6.61 -1.94
CA LEU A 87 0.20 7.41 -0.81
C LEU A 87 -0.89 7.90 0.15
N HIS A 88 -2.15 8.01 -0.31
CA HIS A 88 -3.27 8.37 0.58
C HIS A 88 -3.49 7.34 1.69
N CYS A 89 -2.85 6.17 1.66
CA CYS A 89 -2.85 5.24 2.78
C CYS A 89 -2.28 5.89 4.06
N TRP A 90 -1.29 6.77 3.96
CA TRP A 90 -0.78 7.55 5.10
C TRP A 90 -1.78 8.54 5.68
N ARG A 91 -2.87 8.88 4.97
CA ARG A 91 -3.91 9.77 5.49
C ARG A 91 -4.95 9.06 6.35
N LEU A 92 -4.87 7.74 6.48
CA LEU A 92 -5.79 6.93 7.30
C LEU A 92 -5.48 7.05 8.81
N VAL A 93 -5.43 8.29 9.33
CA VAL A 93 -5.02 8.64 10.70
C VAL A 93 -6.00 8.18 11.79
N GLN A 94 -7.12 7.55 11.41
CA GLN A 94 -7.95 6.80 12.34
C GLN A 94 -7.28 5.50 12.84
N PHE A 95 -6.19 5.06 12.19
CA PHE A 95 -5.41 3.88 12.57
C PHE A 95 -4.03 4.29 13.11
N GLU A 96 -3.54 3.55 14.11
CA GLU A 96 -2.20 3.77 14.69
C GLU A 96 -1.09 3.10 13.86
N LYS A 97 -1.41 2.00 13.18
CA LYS A 97 -0.49 1.24 12.34
C LYS A 97 -1.28 0.47 11.29
N CYS A 98 -0.72 0.40 10.10
CA CYS A 98 -1.32 -0.31 8.99
C CYS A 98 -0.30 -1.23 8.32
N VAL A 99 -0.80 -2.30 7.71
CA VAL A 99 -0.03 -3.07 6.73
C VAL A 99 -0.70 -2.86 5.39
N PHE A 100 0.05 -2.27 4.45
CA PHE A 100 -0.39 -2.13 3.08
C PHE A 100 -0.16 -3.43 2.32
N LEU A 101 -1.13 -3.82 1.50
CA LEU A 101 -1.10 -4.96 0.60
C LEU A 101 -1.65 -4.52 -0.77
N ASP A 102 -0.87 -4.66 -1.84
CA ASP A 102 -1.39 -4.46 -3.20
C ASP A 102 -2.55 -5.46 -3.48
N ALA A 103 -3.51 -5.05 -4.31
CA ALA A 103 -4.74 -5.81 -4.55
C ALA A 103 -4.51 -7.15 -5.29
N ASP A 104 -3.31 -7.37 -5.84
CA ASP A 104 -2.85 -8.61 -6.47
C ASP A 104 -2.11 -9.55 -5.51
N THR A 105 -2.11 -9.25 -4.20
CA THR A 105 -1.59 -10.14 -3.15
C THR A 105 -2.64 -11.14 -2.66
N LEU A 106 -2.18 -12.27 -2.08
CA LEU A 106 -3.03 -13.29 -1.47
C LEU A 106 -2.45 -13.75 -0.14
N VAL A 107 -3.26 -13.70 0.93
CA VAL A 107 -2.84 -14.12 2.27
C VAL A 107 -3.16 -15.60 2.51
N LEU A 108 -2.11 -16.39 2.73
CA LEU A 108 -2.23 -17.86 2.87
C LEU A 108 -2.29 -18.33 4.33
N GLN A 109 -1.67 -17.58 5.24
CA GLN A 109 -1.65 -17.83 6.69
C GLN A 109 -1.87 -16.52 7.44
N ASN A 110 -2.26 -16.59 8.71
CA ASN A 110 -2.37 -15.39 9.53
C ASN A 110 -1.00 -14.73 9.64
N SER A 111 -0.97 -13.41 9.47
CA SER A 111 0.26 -12.60 9.50
C SER A 111 0.07 -11.37 10.39
N ASP A 112 -0.80 -11.43 11.40
CA ASP A 112 -1.10 -10.29 12.28
C ASP A 112 0.14 -9.86 13.09
N GLU A 113 1.16 -10.72 13.24
CA GLU A 113 2.46 -10.34 13.82
C GLU A 113 3.20 -9.25 13.02
N LEU A 114 2.81 -8.98 11.76
CA LEU A 114 3.34 -7.83 11.02
C LEU A 114 3.02 -6.50 11.70
N PHE A 115 1.94 -6.41 12.49
CA PHE A 115 1.64 -5.22 13.27
C PHE A 115 2.58 -4.99 14.46
N GLU A 116 3.50 -5.92 14.77
CA GLU A 116 4.58 -5.69 15.73
C GLU A 116 5.75 -4.88 15.14
N ARG A 117 5.84 -4.81 13.80
CA ARG A 117 6.94 -4.14 13.07
C ARG A 117 6.79 -2.62 13.07
N GLU A 118 7.88 -1.92 12.81
CA GLU A 118 7.92 -0.45 12.75
C GLU A 118 7.87 0.10 11.31
N GLU A 119 7.69 1.40 11.16
CA GLU A 119 7.77 2.06 9.85
C GLU A 119 9.25 2.31 9.46
N LEU A 120 9.66 2.13 8.21
CA LEU A 120 9.02 1.36 7.14
C LEU A 120 9.57 -0.07 7.22
N SER A 121 8.70 -1.09 7.32
CA SER A 121 9.13 -2.49 7.21
C SER A 121 8.54 -3.12 5.97
N ALA A 122 9.38 -3.72 5.12
CA ALA A 122 8.97 -4.33 3.86
C ALA A 122 9.89 -5.52 3.53
N ALA A 123 9.50 -6.35 2.56
CA ALA A 123 10.32 -7.46 2.09
C ALA A 123 11.26 -6.99 0.96
N PRO A 124 12.46 -7.59 0.80
CA PRO A 124 13.34 -7.30 -0.32
C PRO A 124 12.67 -7.61 -1.66
N ASP A 125 12.94 -6.78 -2.66
CA ASP A 125 12.57 -7.04 -4.04
C ASP A 125 13.44 -8.16 -4.63
N VAL A 126 12.84 -9.04 -5.45
CA VAL A 126 13.56 -10.18 -6.02
C VAL A 126 14.56 -9.78 -7.10
N SER A 127 14.33 -8.65 -7.78
CA SER A 127 15.15 -8.20 -8.90
C SER A 127 16.35 -7.40 -8.41
N TRP A 128 16.13 -6.52 -7.43
CA TRP A 128 17.17 -5.72 -6.81
C TRP A 128 17.03 -5.76 -5.27
N PRO A 129 17.73 -6.67 -4.57
CA PRO A 129 17.48 -6.94 -3.13
C PRO A 129 17.77 -5.79 -2.17
N ASP A 130 18.56 -4.79 -2.59
CA ASP A 130 18.77 -3.55 -1.81
C ASP A 130 17.59 -2.58 -1.92
N CYS A 131 16.61 -2.86 -2.79
CA CYS A 131 15.31 -2.21 -2.79
C CYS A 131 14.31 -3.14 -2.10
N PHE A 132 13.37 -2.56 -1.36
CA PHE A 132 12.21 -3.31 -0.92
C PHE A 132 11.11 -3.32 -1.98
N ASN A 133 10.30 -4.38 -1.97
CA ASN A 133 9.10 -4.45 -2.78
C ASN A 133 7.95 -3.72 -2.08
N SER A 134 7.28 -2.79 -2.77
CA SER A 134 6.21 -1.97 -2.19
C SER A 134 4.82 -2.63 -2.20
N GLY A 135 4.74 -3.90 -2.63
CA GLY A 135 3.51 -4.69 -2.61
C GLY A 135 3.03 -5.04 -1.20
N VAL A 136 3.95 -5.16 -0.25
CA VAL A 136 3.65 -5.41 1.16
C VAL A 136 4.57 -4.59 2.05
N PHE A 137 3.99 -3.70 2.87
CA PHE A 137 4.77 -2.93 3.83
C PHE A 137 3.98 -2.50 5.06
N VAL A 138 4.69 -2.36 6.18
CA VAL A 138 4.17 -1.86 7.46
C VAL A 138 4.52 -0.38 7.60
N TYR A 139 3.51 0.43 7.92
CA TYR A 139 3.65 1.88 8.04
C TYR A 139 2.75 2.45 9.15
N ARG A 140 2.97 3.73 9.49
CA ARG A 140 2.15 4.49 10.44
C ARG A 140 1.46 5.63 9.71
N PRO A 141 0.12 5.64 9.62
CA PRO A 141 -0.60 6.77 9.05
C PRO A 141 -0.22 8.09 9.74
N SER A 142 0.15 9.09 8.93
CA SER A 142 0.58 10.41 9.37
C SER A 142 0.39 11.41 8.23
N LEU A 143 -0.35 12.48 8.50
CA LEU A 143 -0.50 13.59 7.54
C LEU A 143 0.83 14.28 7.25
N GLU A 144 1.75 14.29 8.24
CA GLU A 144 3.10 14.84 8.07
C GLU A 144 3.92 13.96 7.13
N THR A 145 3.91 12.64 7.33
CA THR A 145 4.62 11.70 6.45
C THR A 145 4.05 11.76 5.03
N PHE A 146 2.72 11.79 4.89
CA PHE A 146 2.06 12.00 3.60
C PHE A 146 2.58 13.27 2.90
N ALA A 147 2.53 14.43 3.58
CA ALA A 147 2.98 15.70 3.02
C ALA A 147 4.46 15.65 2.60
N LYS A 148 5.33 15.03 3.40
CA LYS A 148 6.76 14.88 3.08
C LYS A 148 7.00 13.97 1.88
N ILE A 149 6.33 12.82 1.79
CA ILE A 149 6.49 11.91 0.64
C ILE A 149 5.95 12.58 -0.63
N THR A 150 4.80 13.26 -0.56
CA THR A 150 4.24 13.98 -1.70
C THR A 150 5.18 15.10 -2.18
N GLN A 151 5.71 15.90 -1.26
CA GLN A 151 6.69 16.94 -1.61
C GLN A 151 7.95 16.33 -2.24
N PHE A 152 8.47 15.25 -1.66
CA PHE A 152 9.63 14.55 -2.17
C PHE A 152 9.39 14.02 -3.60
N ALA A 153 8.20 13.48 -3.86
CA ALA A 153 7.82 12.99 -5.19
C ALA A 153 7.75 14.09 -6.25
N ILE A 154 7.30 15.30 -5.87
CA ILE A 154 7.28 16.45 -6.77
C ILE A 154 8.71 16.84 -7.17
N GLU A 155 9.62 16.87 -6.19
CA GLU A 155 11.02 17.28 -6.37
C GLU A 155 11.87 16.22 -7.11
N HIS A 156 11.71 14.95 -6.77
CA HIS A 156 12.63 13.87 -7.20
C HIS A 156 11.98 12.88 -8.16
N GLY A 157 10.65 12.82 -8.23
CA GLY A 157 9.93 11.82 -8.99
C GLY A 157 10.09 10.41 -8.42
N SER A 158 10.02 9.42 -9.31
CA SER A 158 10.29 8.01 -9.03
C SER A 158 11.24 7.47 -10.10
N PHE A 159 12.23 6.68 -9.71
CA PHE A 159 13.20 6.12 -10.67
C PHE A 159 12.60 5.04 -11.58
N ASP A 160 11.51 4.38 -11.16
CA ASP A 160 10.80 3.37 -11.94
C ASP A 160 9.44 3.87 -12.48
N GLY A 161 9.10 5.14 -12.18
CA GLY A 161 7.80 5.74 -12.51
C GLY A 161 6.63 5.25 -11.64
N GLY A 162 6.85 4.30 -10.74
CA GLY A 162 5.86 3.72 -9.83
C GLY A 162 6.05 4.16 -8.37
N ASP A 163 5.25 3.57 -7.48
CA ASP A 163 5.35 3.81 -6.04
C ASP A 163 6.57 3.14 -5.41
N GLN A 164 7.00 2.00 -5.94
CA GLN A 164 8.17 1.29 -5.41
C GLN A 164 9.42 2.15 -5.49
N GLY A 165 9.70 2.75 -6.65
CA GLY A 165 10.86 3.62 -6.81
C GLY A 165 10.79 4.87 -5.93
N LEU A 166 9.62 5.50 -5.83
CA LEU A 166 9.42 6.67 -4.97
C LEU A 166 9.66 6.32 -3.50
N LEU A 167 9.05 5.24 -3.01
CA LEU A 167 9.15 4.84 -1.61
C LEU A 167 10.57 4.38 -1.27
N ASN A 168 11.27 3.70 -2.17
CA ASN A 168 12.68 3.35 -1.96
C ASN A 168 13.59 4.57 -1.95
N LEU A 169 13.30 5.62 -2.74
CA LEU A 169 14.06 6.87 -2.65
C LEU A 169 13.80 7.62 -1.33
N TYR A 170 12.54 7.67 -0.89
CA TYR A 170 12.17 8.38 0.33
C TYR A 170 12.67 7.64 1.60
N PHE A 171 12.49 6.32 1.66
CA PHE A 171 13.00 5.44 2.72
C PHE A 171 14.36 4.83 2.31
N GLY A 172 15.26 5.66 1.78
CA GLY A 172 16.52 5.23 1.15
C GLY A 172 17.54 4.58 2.08
N ASP A 173 17.31 4.60 3.39
CA ASP A 173 18.14 3.90 4.37
C ASP A 173 17.69 2.45 4.64
N TRP A 174 16.54 2.00 4.10
CA TRP A 174 15.95 0.70 4.42
C TRP A 174 16.94 -0.47 4.33
N ALA A 175 17.72 -0.54 3.24
CA ALA A 175 18.68 -1.62 2.99
C ALA A 175 19.79 -1.73 4.06
N GLN A 176 20.15 -0.59 4.66
CA GLN A 176 21.22 -0.47 5.65
C GLN A 176 20.67 -0.29 7.08
N SER A 177 19.36 -0.21 7.22
CA SER A 177 18.66 0.00 8.49
C SER A 177 18.57 -1.29 9.33
N ASP A 178 17.87 -1.22 10.47
CA ASP A 178 17.66 -2.36 11.37
C ASP A 178 17.06 -3.56 10.62
N ILE A 179 17.67 -4.74 10.77
CA ILE A 179 17.20 -6.01 10.21
C ILE A 179 15.74 -6.32 10.59
N LYS A 180 15.22 -5.77 11.69
CA LYS A 180 13.80 -5.89 12.06
C LYS A 180 12.85 -5.24 11.05
N LYS A 181 13.32 -4.29 10.24
CA LYS A 181 12.57 -3.67 9.14
C LYS A 181 12.60 -4.48 7.85
N HIS A 182 13.42 -5.53 7.79
CA HIS A 182 13.43 -6.49 6.69
C HIS A 182 12.42 -7.58 7.00
N LEU A 183 11.25 -7.49 6.38
CA LEU A 183 10.27 -8.56 6.45
C LEU A 183 10.85 -9.79 5.75
N PRO A 184 10.71 -10.99 6.35
CA PRO A 184 11.01 -12.23 5.66
C PRO A 184 10.32 -12.29 4.30
N PHE A 185 11.04 -12.77 3.29
CA PHE A 185 10.54 -12.83 1.92
C PHE A 185 9.20 -13.59 1.77
N ILE A 186 8.92 -14.53 2.67
CA ILE A 186 7.64 -15.25 2.73
C ILE A 186 6.40 -14.36 2.91
N TYR A 187 6.56 -13.13 3.39
CA TYR A 187 5.46 -12.16 3.52
C TYR A 187 5.17 -11.40 2.21
N ASN A 188 6.03 -11.51 1.20
CA ASN A 188 5.82 -10.90 -0.12
C ASN A 188 6.49 -11.74 -1.22
N VAL A 189 6.05 -12.99 -1.36
CA VAL A 189 6.60 -13.91 -2.37
C VAL A 189 6.11 -13.48 -3.75
N ALA A 190 7.03 -12.97 -4.57
CA ALA A 190 6.71 -12.68 -5.96
C ALA A 190 6.51 -13.97 -6.77
N ALA A 191 5.33 -14.11 -7.39
CA ALA A 191 4.97 -15.25 -8.22
C ALA A 191 5.60 -15.13 -9.62
N PHE A 192 6.92 -15.34 -9.71
CA PHE A 192 7.61 -15.46 -11.00
C PHE A 192 7.54 -16.90 -11.52
N ALA A 193 7.20 -17.05 -12.80
CA ALA A 193 7.13 -18.35 -13.48
C ALA A 193 8.50 -19.06 -13.62
N SER A 194 9.60 -18.38 -13.32
CA SER A 194 10.96 -18.90 -13.39
C SER A 194 11.78 -18.41 -12.21
N TYR A 195 11.87 -19.26 -11.18
CA TYR A 195 12.94 -19.20 -10.18
C TYR A 195 14.17 -19.87 -10.79
N CYS A 196 15.13 -19.08 -11.28
CA CYS A 196 16.44 -19.59 -11.67
C CYS A 196 17.42 -19.37 -10.52
N TYR A 197 17.81 -20.45 -9.84
CA TYR A 197 19.14 -20.49 -9.25
C TYR A 197 20.12 -20.48 -10.42
N LEU A 198 20.96 -19.44 -10.51
CA LEU A 198 22.18 -19.52 -11.31
C LEU A 198 23.11 -20.58 -10.70
#